data_AF-A0AA96ZN06-F1
#
_entry.id   AF-A0AA96ZN06-F1
#
_cell.length_a   1.000
_cell.length_b   1.000
_cell.length_c   1.000
_cell.angle_alpha   90.00
_cell.angle_beta   90.00
_cell.angle_gamma   90.00
#
_symmetry.space_group_name_H-M   'P 1'
#
loop_
_entity.id
_entity.type
_entity.pdbx_description
1 polymer ?
#
loop_
_entity_poly.entity_id
_entity_poly.type
_entity_poly.pdbx_seq_one_letter_code
_entity_poly.pdbx_strand_id
1 'polypeptide(L)'
;MELSYLLGIDPLTKKRLEISKGRFKTKKEAPVAARHVELQNDNGTFIKESDMPFKTFAKGWLKIYNRSGVKISSVRASEKKMMHFIAVLGQYPISKTQKNV
;
A
#
# COMPACT_ATOMS: atom_id res chain seq x y z
N MET A 1 9.73 14.60 16.82
CA MET A 1 10.68 14.96 15.74
C MET A 1 10.14 14.36 14.45
N GLU A 2 9.96 15.17 13.42
CA GLU A 2 9.60 14.73 12.07
C GLU A 2 10.85 14.75 11.19
N LEU A 3 10.99 13.78 10.30
CA LEU A 3 11.97 13.81 9.22
C LEU A 3 11.30 13.44 7.90
N SER A 4 11.71 14.14 6.84
CA SER A 4 11.37 13.86 5.46
C SER A 4 12.46 13.01 4.81
N TYR A 5 12.04 12.12 3.91
CA TYR A 5 12.90 11.28 3.07
C TYR A 5 12.68 11.63 1.62
N LEU A 6 13.75 11.75 0.84
CA LEU A 6 13.68 12.04 -0.59
C LEU A 6 13.60 10.73 -1.39
N LEU A 7 12.53 10.53 -2.16
CA LEU A 7 12.33 9.32 -2.99
C LEU A 7 12.65 9.55 -4.46
N GLY A 8 13.02 10.78 -4.84
CA GLY A 8 13.34 11.17 -6.20
C GLY A 8 12.36 12.19 -6.77
N ILE A 9 12.24 12.23 -8.10
CA ILE A 9 11.38 13.16 -8.83
C ILE A 9 10.24 12.37 -9.45
N ASP A 10 9.01 12.80 -9.21
CA ASP A 10 7.83 12.23 -9.85
C ASP A 10 7.91 12.43 -11.37
N PRO A 11 7.90 11.37 -12.19
CA PRO A 11 7.98 11.49 -13.65
C PRO A 11 6.77 12.19 -14.27
N LEU A 12 5.62 12.18 -13.60
CA LEU A 12 4.37 12.78 -14.08
C LEU A 12 4.27 14.26 -13.70
N THR A 13 4.66 14.61 -12.47
CA THR A 13 4.50 15.98 -11.93
C THR A 13 5.80 16.79 -11.93
N LYS A 14 6.95 16.16 -12.20
CA LYS A 14 8.31 16.73 -12.10
C LYS A 14 8.64 17.33 -10.72
N LYS A 15 7.85 17.02 -9.69
CA LYS A 15 8.06 17.50 -8.33
C LYS A 15 8.87 16.49 -7.53
N ARG A 16 9.62 16.98 -6.53
CA ARG A 16 10.30 16.13 -5.55
C ARG A 16 9.27 15.32 -4.78
N LEU A 17 9.45 14.00 -4.75
CA LEU A 17 8.66 13.09 -3.93
C LEU A 17 9.34 12.98 -2.58
N GLU A 18 8.75 13.63 -1.58
CA GLU A 18 9.19 13.54 -0.19
C GLU A 18 8.12 12.81 0.62
N ILE A 19 8.53 11.85 1.44
CA ILE A 19 7.66 11.22 2.45
C ILE A 19 8.19 11.61 3.81
N SER A 20 7.34 12.23 4.63
CA SER A 20 7.64 12.45 6.03
C SER A 20 7.13 11.29 6.87
N LYS A 21 7.98 10.75 7.76
CA LYS A 21 7.52 9.95 8.89
C LYS A 21 7.78 10.71 10.19
N GLY A 22 6.72 10.86 10.98
CA GLY A 22 6.80 11.29 12.37
C GLY A 22 6.82 10.11 13.33
N ARG A 23 7.04 10.41 14.63
CA ARG A 23 7.03 9.47 15.79
C ARG A 23 8.33 8.70 16.09
N PHE A 24 9.49 9.25 15.77
CA PHE A 24 10.75 8.71 16.31
C PHE A 24 10.89 9.02 17.79
N LYS A 25 11.25 8.01 18.60
CA LYS A 25 11.41 8.14 20.05
C LYS A 25 12.70 8.89 20.38
N THR A 26 13.73 8.75 19.55
CA THR A 26 15.02 9.42 19.72
C THR A 26 15.45 10.19 18.47
N LYS A 27 16.27 11.23 18.65
CA LYS A 27 16.83 12.02 17.54
C LYS A 27 17.78 11.21 16.64
N LYS A 28 18.36 10.12 17.15
CA LYS A 28 19.29 9.25 16.42
C LYS A 28 18.59 8.22 15.54
N GLU A 29 17.41 7.74 15.95
CA GLU A 29 16.61 6.79 15.16
C GLU A 29 16.10 7.39 13.85
N ALA A 30 15.72 8.66 13.89
CA ALA A 30 15.12 9.35 12.77
C ALA A 30 16.03 9.35 11.50
N PRO A 31 17.32 9.77 11.56
CA PRO A 31 18.20 9.75 10.39
C PRO A 31 18.59 8.33 9.94
N VAL A 32 18.61 7.36 10.87
CA VAL A 32 18.87 5.95 10.51
C VAL A 32 17.72 5.39 9.69
N ALA A 33 16.47 5.67 10.10
CA ALA A 33 15.29 5.32 9.34
C ALA A 33 15.26 6.01 7.96
N ALA A 34 15.72 7.26 7.88
CA ALA A 34 15.85 7.99 6.61
C ALA A 34 16.73 7.28 5.61
N ARG A 35 17.96 6.99 6.04
CA ARG A 35 18.94 6.32 5.21
C ARG A 35 18.48 4.93 4.78
N HIS A 36 17.74 4.22 5.65
CA HIS A 36 17.19 2.92 5.32
C HIS A 36 16.12 3.01 4.21
N VAL A 37 15.25 4.01 4.25
CA VAL A 37 14.23 4.25 3.21
C VAL A 37 14.87 4.64 1.89
N GLU A 38 15.88 5.52 1.90
CA GLU A 38 16.65 5.88 0.71
C GLU A 38 17.32 4.66 0.07
N LEU A 39 17.98 3.81 0.87
CA LEU A 39 18.58 2.57 0.39
C LEU A 39 17.54 1.60 -0.19
N GLN A 40 16.36 1.48 0.42
CA GLN A 40 15.28 0.65 -0.13
C GLN A 40 14.77 1.19 -1.47
N ASN A 41 14.70 2.50 -1.60
CA ASN A 41 14.30 3.18 -2.83
C ASN A 41 15.32 2.94 -3.95
N ASP A 42 16.60 3.12 -3.66
CA ASP A 42 17.71 2.87 -4.60
C ASP A 42 17.75 1.40 -5.04
N ASN A 43 17.47 0.48 -4.13
CA ASN A 43 17.39 -0.95 -4.41
C ASN A 43 16.07 -1.37 -5.12
N GLY A 44 15.14 -0.43 -5.38
CA GLY A 44 13.85 -0.73 -6.01
C GLY A 44 12.90 -1.58 -5.15
N THR A 45 13.18 -1.72 -3.85
CA THR A 45 12.40 -2.52 -2.90
C THR A 45 11.45 -1.68 -2.04
N PHE A 46 11.49 -0.36 -2.20
CA PHE A 46 10.61 0.54 -1.46
C PHE A 46 9.16 0.39 -1.92
N ILE A 47 8.35 -0.25 -1.08
CA ILE A 47 6.90 -0.36 -1.27
C ILE A 47 6.25 0.75 -0.45
N LYS A 48 5.78 1.80 -1.11
CA LYS A 48 4.92 2.80 -0.46
C LYS A 48 3.63 2.11 -0.05
N GLU A 49 3.37 2.08 1.26
CA GLU A 49 2.09 1.65 1.81
C GLU A 49 0.97 2.47 1.16
N SER A 50 0.06 1.79 0.45
CA SER A 50 -1.04 2.47 -0.22
C SER A 50 -2.13 2.81 0.79
N ASP A 51 -2.52 4.08 0.83
CA ASP A 51 -3.72 4.54 1.54
C ASP A 51 -5.02 4.16 0.81
N MET A 52 -4.93 3.39 -0.28
CA MET A 52 -6.09 2.93 -1.03
C MET A 52 -7.02 2.12 -0.11
N PRO A 53 -8.32 2.47 -0.04
CA PRO A 53 -9.30 1.68 0.68
C PRO A 53 -9.34 0.26 0.13
N PHE A 54 -9.41 -0.74 1.02
CA PHE A 54 -9.49 -2.15 0.64
C PHE A 54 -10.62 -2.42 -0.37
N LYS A 55 -11.75 -1.71 -0.25
CA LYS A 55 -12.88 -1.82 -1.19
C LYS A 55 -12.50 -1.50 -2.64
N THR A 56 -11.65 -0.49 -2.86
CA THR A 56 -11.23 -0.08 -4.22
C THR A 56 -10.35 -1.15 -4.84
N PHE A 57 -9.39 -1.66 -4.07
CA PHE A 57 -8.53 -2.77 -4.47
C PHE A 57 -9.36 -4.02 -4.79
N ALA A 58 -10.24 -4.44 -3.87
CA ALA A 58 -11.05 -5.64 -3.99
C ALA A 58 -11.93 -5.64 -5.26
N LYS A 59 -12.53 -4.49 -5.60
CA LYS A 59 -13.32 -4.34 -6.83
C LYS A 59 -12.47 -4.45 -8.09
N GLY A 60 -11.28 -3.82 -8.10
CA GLY A 60 -10.33 -3.92 -9.21
C GLY A 60 -9.87 -5.36 -9.42
N TRP A 61 -9.53 -6.04 -8.33
CA TRP A 61 -9.12 -7.43 -8.34
C TRP A 61 -10.22 -8.36 -8.88
N LEU A 62 -11.47 -8.19 -8.44
CA LEU A 62 -12.61 -8.98 -8.96
C LEU A 62 -12.79 -8.81 -10.46
N LYS A 63 -12.62 -7.58 -10.99
CA LYS A 63 -12.73 -7.30 -12.43
C LYS A 63 -11.66 -8.04 -13.24
N ILE A 64 -10.43 -8.12 -12.73
CA ILE A 64 -9.33 -8.85 -13.36
C ILE A 64 -9.57 -10.36 -13.23
N TYR A 65 -9.93 -10.82 -12.04
CA TYR A 65 -10.20 -12.23 -11.76
C TYR A 65 -11.31 -12.80 -12.64
N ASN A 66 -12.40 -12.05 -12.85
CA ASN A 66 -13.48 -12.45 -13.75
C ASN A 66 -13.00 -12.64 -15.21
N ARG A 67 -11.95 -11.94 -15.63
CA ARG A 67 -11.38 -12.03 -16.99
C ARG A 67 -10.33 -13.13 -17.14
N SER A 68 -9.94 -13.80 -16.06
CA SER A 68 -8.84 -14.77 -16.04
C SER A 68 -9.20 -16.17 -16.58
N GLY A 69 -10.37 -16.34 -17.20
CA GLY A 69 -10.81 -17.63 -17.75
C GLY A 69 -11.36 -18.62 -16.71
N VAL A 70 -11.62 -18.15 -15.48
CA VAL A 70 -12.20 -18.96 -14.39
C VAL A 70 -13.67 -19.25 -14.66
N LYS A 71 -14.13 -20.46 -14.27
CA LYS A 71 -15.55 -20.85 -14.35
C LYS A 71 -16.45 -19.85 -13.63
N ILE A 72 -17.58 -19.50 -14.24
CA ILE A 72 -18.53 -18.50 -13.71
C ILE A 72 -19.02 -18.82 -12.30
N SER A 73 -19.18 -20.11 -11.96
CA SER A 73 -19.59 -20.57 -10.63
C SER A 73 -18.55 -20.24 -9.56
N SER A 74 -17.26 -20.39 -9.88
CA SER A 74 -16.14 -20.04 -9.00
C SER A 74 -16.03 -18.52 -8.83
N VAL A 75 -16.24 -17.75 -9.90
CA VAL A 75 -16.28 -16.27 -9.81
C VAL A 75 -17.37 -15.81 -8.85
N ARG A 76 -18.60 -16.35 -8.97
CA ARG A 76 -19.73 -16.00 -8.08
C ARG A 76 -19.47 -16.36 -6.62
N ALA A 77 -18.88 -17.52 -6.36
CA ALA A 77 -18.53 -17.93 -5.00
C ALA A 77 -17.47 -16.99 -4.38
N SER A 78 -16.45 -16.64 -5.15
CA SER A 78 -15.40 -15.69 -4.75
C SER A 78 -15.92 -14.28 -4.55
N GLU A 79 -16.83 -13.81 -5.42
CA GLU A 79 -17.49 -12.51 -5.29
C GLU A 79 -18.29 -12.43 -3.99
N LYS A 80 -19.08 -13.45 -3.66
CA LYS A 80 -19.84 -13.48 -2.40
C LYS A 80 -18.95 -13.38 -1.17
N LYS A 81 -17.82 -14.09 -1.16
CA LYS A 81 -16.82 -14.00 -0.08
C LYS A 81 -16.17 -12.61 -0.03
N MET A 82 -15.82 -12.06 -1.20
CA MET A 82 -15.22 -10.74 -1.29
C MET A 82 -16.16 -9.64 -0.79
N MET A 83 -17.46 -9.74 -1.05
CA MET A 83 -18.44 -8.77 -0.52
C MET A 83 -18.48 -8.78 1.01
N HIS A 84 -18.33 -9.94 1.64
CA HIS A 84 -18.21 -10.04 3.09
C HIS A 84 -16.94 -9.33 3.59
N PHE A 85 -15.80 -9.55 2.94
CA PHE A 85 -14.56 -8.85 3.30
C PHE A 85 -14.64 -7.34 3.06
N ILE A 86 -15.30 -6.90 2.00
CA ILE A 86 -15.53 -5.47 1.75
C ILE A 86 -16.43 -4.87 2.84
N ALA A 87 -17.41 -5.60 3.35
CA ALA A 87 -18.28 -5.11 4.41
C ALA A 87 -17.51 -4.86 5.72
N VAL A 88 -16.57 -5.74 6.06
CA VAL A 88 -15.79 -5.65 7.31
C VAL A 88 -14.56 -4.76 7.17
N LEU A 89 -13.81 -4.90 6.08
CA LEU A 89 -12.50 -4.29 5.88
C LEU A 89 -12.50 -3.11 4.90
N GLY A 90 -13.60 -2.88 4.18
CA GLY A 90 -13.63 -1.97 3.03
C GLY A 90 -13.29 -0.51 3.34
N GLN A 91 -13.51 -0.06 4.59
CA GLN A 91 -13.19 1.30 5.04
C GLN A 91 -11.71 1.46 5.40
N TYR A 92 -11.00 0.38 5.65
CA TYR A 92 -9.60 0.44 6.06
C TYR A 92 -8.68 0.52 4.85
N PRO A 93 -7.58 1.30 4.95
CA PRO A 93 -6.49 1.25 3.99
C PRO A 93 -5.92 -0.16 3.91
N ILE A 94 -5.60 -0.63 2.71
CA ILE A 94 -5.02 -1.97 2.52
C ILE A 94 -3.72 -2.17 3.33
N SER A 95 -2.93 -1.11 3.49
CA SER A 95 -1.72 -1.08 4.32
C SER A 95 -1.97 -1.48 5.78
N LYS A 96 -3.13 -1.12 6.33
CA LYS A 96 -3.48 -1.41 7.74
C LYS A 96 -4.21 -2.74 7.95
N THR A 97 -4.46 -3.49 6.87
CA THR A 97 -5.10 -4.80 6.94
C THR A 97 -4.11 -5.96 7.08
N GLN A 98 -2.80 -5.67 7.18
CA GLN A 98 -1.77 -6.68 7.41
C GLN A 98 -1.85 -7.21 8.84
N LYS A 99 -1.98 -8.53 8.98
CA LYS A 99 -1.79 -9.23 10.25
C LYS A 99 -0.29 -9.27 10.51
N ASN A 100 0.18 -8.67 11.61
CA ASN A 100 1.55 -8.88 12.08
C ASN A 100 1.73 -10.38 12.32
N VAL A 101 2.51 -11.04 11.46
CA VAL A 101 2.99 -12.41 11.62
C VAL A 101 4.47 -12.34 11.90
#